data_AF-A0A2I0AUD3-F1
#
_entry.id   AF-A0A2I0AUD3-F1
#
_cell.length_a   1.000
_cell.length_b   1.000
_cell.length_c   1.000
_cell.angle_alpha   90.00
_cell.angle_beta   90.00
_cell.angle_gamma   90.00
#
_symmetry.space_group_name_H-M   'P 1'
#
loop_
_entity.id
_entity.type
_entity.pdbx_description
1 polymer ?
#
loop_
_entity_poly.entity_id
_entity_poly.type
_entity_poly.pdbx_seq_one_letter_code
_entity_poly.pdbx_strand_id
1 'polypeptide(L)'
;MNAASGAPDEGEEEDARAIVSPTAAFFRIEDGFEMPSATKQPRESFLSKLLEQVLPGDYGFILRLIKDRDLKKRPSELRNDKVLQPFDDKKFNFTKIAQQEVIFRFEESESCMNNYLGTSSMFDPGSLNIIAINVSPIGHGHVLLLPHILKRSPQKMDREGLLLSLYMSREASSPYFRVIYNSLGAFATINHLHFQVSLRFVMFFEYLLFFACYAERIAVGEVEQEIIDVQVNPAAWEISGFLVLKRREDFVEATEEKVCRFFTRVSLSEERFQEMQESILQALHGADAGPDHEMESQLFQ
;
A
#
# COMPACT_ATOMS: atom_id res chain seq x y z
N MET A 1 -13.64 -69.25 16.84
CA MET A 1 -12.38 -68.83 16.19
C MET A 1 -12.82 -68.25 14.86
N ASN A 2 -12.98 -66.93 14.73
CA ASN A 2 -11.95 -65.88 14.77
C ASN A 2 -10.94 -66.09 13.62
N ALA A 3 -10.69 -65.14 12.72
CA ALA A 3 -11.29 -63.81 12.57
C ALA A 3 -11.18 -63.33 11.11
N ALA A 4 -12.04 -62.40 10.70
CA ALA A 4 -11.87 -61.57 9.52
C ALA A 4 -12.41 -60.17 9.85
N SER A 5 -11.71 -59.48 10.75
CA SER A 5 -11.95 -58.07 11.04
C SER A 5 -11.54 -57.23 9.85
N GLY A 6 -12.44 -56.40 9.34
CA GLY A 6 -12.08 -55.39 8.36
C GLY A 6 -11.15 -54.35 8.98
N ALA A 7 -10.07 -54.02 8.29
CA ALA A 7 -9.47 -52.70 8.36
C ALA A 7 -10.04 -51.91 7.16
N PRO A 8 -10.56 -50.69 7.34
CA PRO A 8 -10.70 -49.77 6.23
C PRO A 8 -9.28 -49.40 5.74
N ASP A 9 -9.20 -49.10 4.45
CA ASP A 9 -8.00 -48.55 3.81
C ASP A 9 -7.54 -47.32 4.61
N GLU A 10 -6.30 -47.33 5.13
CA GLU A 10 -5.66 -46.12 5.65
C GLU A 10 -5.25 -45.28 4.43
N GLY A 11 -6.24 -44.64 3.80
CA GLY A 11 -6.00 -43.60 2.83
C GLY A 11 -5.17 -42.52 3.51
N GLU A 12 -3.98 -42.26 2.97
CA GLU A 12 -3.08 -41.23 3.44
C GLU A 12 -3.82 -39.88 3.39
N GLU A 13 -4.29 -39.43 4.56
CA GLU A 13 -4.94 -38.13 4.74
C GLU A 13 -3.83 -37.07 4.68
N GLU A 14 -3.44 -36.74 3.44
CA GLU A 14 -2.39 -35.77 3.13
C GLU A 14 -2.82 -34.39 3.66
N ASP A 15 -2.32 -34.02 4.85
CA ASP A 15 -2.58 -32.78 5.59
C ASP A 15 -1.98 -31.56 4.84
N ALA A 16 -2.55 -31.28 3.66
CA ALA A 16 -2.10 -30.28 2.72
C ALA A 16 -2.45 -28.86 3.18
N ARG A 17 -1.70 -28.37 4.18
CA ARG A 17 -1.75 -26.98 4.65
C ARG A 17 -1.11 -26.07 3.61
N ALA A 18 -1.91 -25.18 3.02
CA ALA A 18 -1.65 -24.61 1.71
C ALA A 18 -1.92 -23.09 1.63
N ILE A 19 -0.93 -22.20 1.49
CA ILE A 19 -1.20 -20.73 1.47
C ILE A 19 -0.84 -20.12 0.10
N VAL A 20 -1.68 -19.20 -0.41
CA VAL A 20 -1.68 -18.76 -1.83
C VAL A 20 -0.51 -17.85 -2.21
N SER A 21 -0.03 -17.96 -3.45
CA SER A 21 0.56 -16.79 -4.15
C SER A 21 -0.51 -15.69 -4.24
N PRO A 22 -0.21 -14.42 -3.89
CA PRO A 22 -1.12 -13.29 -4.07
C PRO A 22 -1.70 -13.20 -5.48
N THR A 23 -0.92 -13.58 -6.50
CA THR A 23 -1.35 -13.55 -7.90
C THR A 23 -2.12 -14.81 -8.32
N ALA A 24 -1.88 -15.98 -7.73
CA ALA A 24 -2.77 -17.13 -7.93
C ALA A 24 -4.13 -16.94 -7.21
N ALA A 25 -4.14 -16.27 -6.05
CA ALA A 25 -5.37 -15.79 -5.43
C ALA A 25 -6.07 -14.76 -6.32
N PHE A 26 -5.30 -13.84 -6.91
CA PHE A 26 -5.86 -12.72 -7.68
C PHE A 26 -6.29 -13.06 -9.11
N PHE A 27 -5.63 -13.98 -9.81
CA PHE A 27 -6.13 -14.46 -11.12
C PHE A 27 -7.33 -15.40 -10.96
N ARG A 28 -7.44 -16.18 -9.87
CA ARG A 28 -8.71 -16.82 -9.50
C ARG A 28 -9.79 -15.81 -9.09
N ILE A 29 -9.42 -14.57 -8.76
CA ILE A 29 -10.36 -13.47 -8.60
C ILE A 29 -10.79 -12.92 -9.98
N GLU A 30 -9.88 -12.75 -10.94
CA GLU A 30 -10.23 -12.34 -12.31
C GLU A 30 -11.07 -13.39 -13.08
N ASP A 31 -10.86 -14.69 -12.84
CA ASP A 31 -11.60 -15.79 -13.47
C ASP A 31 -13.04 -16.01 -12.92
N GLY A 32 -13.52 -15.21 -11.96
CA GLY A 32 -14.93 -15.30 -11.54
C GLY A 32 -15.32 -14.72 -10.18
N PHE A 33 -14.41 -14.10 -9.42
CA PHE A 33 -14.80 -13.39 -8.19
C PHE A 33 -15.22 -11.95 -8.54
N GLU A 34 -16.52 -11.74 -8.73
CA GLU A 34 -17.06 -10.41 -8.48
C GLU A 34 -16.65 -9.99 -7.05
N MET A 35 -15.85 -8.92 -6.94
CA MET A 35 -15.65 -8.22 -5.67
C MET A 35 -17.02 -8.08 -4.99
N PRO A 36 -17.22 -8.62 -3.78
CA PRO A 36 -18.55 -9.02 -3.31
C PRO A 36 -19.59 -7.94 -3.56
N SER A 37 -20.80 -8.28 -3.99
CA SER A 37 -21.77 -7.29 -4.46
C SER A 37 -22.16 -6.21 -3.42
N ALA A 38 -21.82 -6.43 -2.15
CA ALA A 38 -21.91 -5.50 -1.02
C ALA A 38 -20.66 -4.61 -0.79
N THR A 39 -19.63 -4.68 -1.64
CA THR A 39 -18.39 -3.92 -1.49
C THR A 39 -18.60 -2.44 -1.81
N LYS A 40 -18.00 -1.56 -1.00
CA LYS A 40 -18.06 -0.10 -1.19
C LYS A 40 -17.14 0.40 -2.30
N GLN A 41 -16.43 -0.48 -3.01
CA GLN A 41 -15.64 -0.05 -4.15
C GLN A 41 -16.59 0.48 -5.24
N PRO A 42 -16.24 1.60 -5.88
CA PRO A 42 -16.97 2.03 -7.07
C PRO A 42 -16.88 0.92 -8.11
N ARG A 43 -18.04 0.48 -8.61
CA ARG A 43 -18.11 -0.49 -9.72
C ARG A 43 -17.21 -0.02 -10.87
N GLU A 44 -16.67 -0.95 -11.64
CA GLU A 44 -15.83 -0.64 -12.80
C GLU A 44 -16.55 0.31 -13.77
N SER A 45 -17.88 0.21 -13.88
CA SER A 45 -18.78 1.11 -14.64
C SER A 45 -18.97 2.53 -14.07
N PHE A 46 -18.45 2.82 -12.88
CA PHE A 46 -18.27 4.19 -12.36
C PHE A 46 -16.86 4.70 -12.66
N LEU A 47 -15.84 3.85 -12.49
CA LEU A 47 -14.45 4.21 -12.76
C LEU A 47 -14.22 4.48 -14.25
N SER A 48 -14.86 3.73 -15.15
CA SER A 48 -14.84 3.96 -16.60
C SER A 48 -15.55 5.24 -17.07
N LYS A 49 -16.21 5.97 -16.15
CA LYS A 49 -16.80 7.29 -16.40
C LYS A 49 -15.94 8.44 -15.88
N LEU A 50 -14.85 8.15 -15.17
CA LEU A 50 -13.86 9.15 -14.80
C LEU A 50 -13.07 9.55 -16.06
N LEU A 51 -12.75 10.83 -16.17
CA LEU A 51 -11.91 11.29 -17.28
C LEU A 51 -10.46 10.92 -16.99
N GLU A 52 -9.86 10.23 -17.94
CA GLU A 52 -8.47 9.77 -17.89
C GLU A 52 -7.78 10.11 -19.22
N GLN A 53 -6.50 10.49 -19.14
CA GLN A 53 -5.65 10.65 -20.30
C GLN A 53 -4.20 10.30 -19.97
N VAL A 54 -3.49 9.77 -20.95
CA VAL A 54 -2.02 9.66 -20.90
C VAL A 54 -1.46 10.95 -21.51
N LEU A 55 -0.54 11.61 -20.83
CA LEU A 55 0.15 12.77 -21.36
C LEU A 55 1.11 12.36 -22.48
N PRO A 56 1.17 13.11 -23.60
CA PRO A 56 2.20 12.91 -24.61
C PRO A 56 3.57 13.35 -24.06
N GLY A 57 4.58 12.53 -24.27
CA GLY A 57 5.93 12.74 -23.76
C GLY A 57 6.70 11.44 -23.57
N ASP A 58 7.85 11.52 -22.90
CA ASP A 58 8.78 10.40 -22.70
C ASP A 58 8.45 9.55 -21.46
N TYR A 59 7.74 10.10 -20.47
CA TYR A 59 7.43 9.43 -19.20
C TYR A 59 6.04 8.79 -19.15
N GLY A 60 5.15 9.13 -20.08
CA GLY A 60 3.83 8.50 -20.21
C GLY A 60 2.91 8.68 -18.99
N PHE A 61 3.00 9.83 -18.30
CA PHE A 61 2.20 10.12 -17.11
C PHE A 61 0.69 9.98 -17.36
N ILE A 62 -0.02 9.37 -16.42
CA ILE A 62 -1.47 9.16 -16.50
C ILE A 62 -2.17 10.13 -15.55
N LEU A 63 -3.12 10.89 -16.08
CA LEU A 63 -3.94 11.80 -15.29
C LEU A 63 -5.36 11.24 -15.16
N ARG A 64 -5.94 11.32 -13.96
CA ARG A 64 -7.36 10.99 -13.73
C ARG A 64 -8.05 12.11 -12.97
N LEU A 65 -9.14 12.64 -13.53
CA LEU A 65 -9.94 13.69 -12.89
C LEU A 65 -10.93 13.07 -11.89
N ILE A 66 -10.70 13.28 -10.59
CA ILE A 66 -11.60 12.86 -9.51
C ILE A 66 -12.04 14.10 -8.72
N LYS A 67 -13.15 14.70 -9.15
CA LYS A 67 -13.82 15.79 -8.43
C LYS A 67 -14.22 15.35 -7.03
N ASP A 68 -14.18 16.29 -6.08
CA ASP A 68 -14.66 16.13 -4.70
C ASP A 68 -13.97 14.99 -3.91
N ARG A 69 -12.79 14.51 -4.34
CA ARG A 69 -12.05 13.42 -3.68
C ARG A 69 -11.76 13.73 -2.22
N ASP A 70 -11.32 14.94 -1.91
CA ASP A 70 -10.94 15.34 -0.55
C ASP A 70 -12.14 15.39 0.39
N LEU A 71 -13.33 15.77 -0.10
CA LEU A 71 -14.57 15.78 0.68
C LEU A 71 -15.00 14.37 1.13
N LYS A 72 -14.51 13.33 0.44
CA LYS A 72 -14.72 11.91 0.78
C LYS A 72 -13.53 11.28 1.51
N LYS A 73 -12.37 11.93 1.54
CA LYS A 73 -11.19 11.45 2.26
C LYS A 73 -11.38 11.73 3.76
N ARG A 74 -10.88 10.83 4.61
CA ARG A 74 -10.79 11.12 6.05
C ARG A 74 -9.79 12.28 6.25
N PRO A 75 -10.02 13.21 7.20
CA PRO A 75 -9.01 14.19 7.59
C PRO A 75 -7.70 13.50 7.96
N SER A 76 -6.56 14.15 7.67
CA SER A 76 -5.25 13.59 8.06
C SER A 76 -5.12 13.52 9.57
N GLU A 77 -4.43 12.48 10.05
CA GLU A 77 -4.02 12.35 11.45
C GLU A 77 -2.71 13.08 11.77
N LEU A 78 -2.06 13.70 10.77
CA LEU A 78 -0.88 14.56 10.99
C LEU A 78 -1.23 15.70 11.96
N ARG A 79 -0.43 15.85 13.03
CA ARG A 79 -0.59 16.88 14.07
C ARG A 79 0.75 17.49 14.41
N ASN A 80 0.76 18.81 14.60
CA ASN A 80 1.95 19.58 15.03
C ASN A 80 3.19 19.25 14.18
N ASP A 81 2.97 19.00 12.88
CA ASP A 81 3.97 18.62 11.88
C ASP A 81 4.80 17.35 12.20
N LYS A 82 4.34 16.53 13.16
CA LYS A 82 5.00 15.26 13.54
C LYS A 82 4.51 14.09 12.71
N VAL A 83 5.40 13.57 11.85
CA VAL A 83 5.16 12.37 11.04
C VAL A 83 5.00 11.14 11.92
N LEU A 84 5.86 10.97 12.93
CA LEU A 84 5.73 9.88 13.91
C LEU A 84 4.85 10.32 15.07
N GLN A 85 3.76 9.58 15.28
CA GLN A 85 2.79 9.79 16.36
C GLN A 85 2.39 8.43 16.96
N PRO A 86 2.11 8.36 18.27
CA PRO A 86 1.60 7.14 18.89
C PRO A 86 0.25 6.75 18.28
N PHE A 87 0.02 5.44 18.20
CA PHE A 87 -1.26 4.87 17.81
C PHE A 87 -2.37 5.33 18.78
N ASP A 88 -3.58 5.60 18.26
CA ASP A 88 -4.72 6.07 19.05
C ASP A 88 -5.95 5.17 18.83
N ASP A 89 -6.19 4.29 19.80
CA ASP A 89 -7.34 3.38 19.84
C ASP A 89 -8.70 4.08 19.74
N LYS A 90 -8.80 5.38 20.07
CA LYS A 90 -10.06 6.13 20.02
C LYS A 90 -10.42 6.56 18.60
N LYS A 91 -9.43 6.78 17.75
CA LYS A 91 -9.63 7.17 16.33
C LYS A 91 -10.01 5.98 15.47
N PHE A 92 -10.29 6.21 14.19
CA PHE A 92 -10.47 5.13 13.23
C PHE A 92 -9.13 4.41 13.01
N ASN A 93 -9.14 3.08 13.05
CA ASN A 93 -7.98 2.25 12.77
C ASN A 93 -8.48 0.92 12.19
N PHE A 94 -7.59 0.17 11.51
CA PHE A 94 -8.03 -1.02 10.76
C PHE A 94 -8.58 -2.19 11.59
N THR A 95 -8.43 -2.24 12.92
CA THR A 95 -9.15 -3.25 13.75
C THR A 95 -10.69 -3.07 13.70
N LYS A 96 -11.17 -1.98 13.09
CA LYS A 96 -12.57 -1.58 12.97
C LYS A 96 -13.12 -1.68 11.54
N ILE A 97 -12.39 -2.32 10.61
CA ILE A 97 -12.93 -2.64 9.28
C ILE A 97 -14.06 -3.67 9.38
N ALA A 98 -14.98 -3.67 8.41
CA ALA A 98 -16.04 -4.65 8.38
C ALA A 98 -15.51 -6.00 7.86
N GLN A 99 -16.10 -7.12 8.28
CA GLN A 99 -15.61 -8.46 7.85
C GLN A 99 -15.68 -8.64 6.33
N GLN A 100 -16.71 -8.09 5.67
CA GLN A 100 -16.85 -8.07 4.21
C GLN A 100 -15.88 -7.12 3.48
N GLU A 101 -15.06 -6.36 4.22
CA GLU A 101 -13.95 -5.57 3.68
C GLU A 101 -12.63 -6.36 3.71
N VAL A 102 -12.59 -7.57 4.29
CA VAL A 102 -11.44 -8.49 4.23
C VAL A 102 -11.52 -9.35 2.98
N ILE A 103 -10.41 -9.50 2.25
CA ILE A 103 -10.31 -10.34 1.04
C ILE A 103 -9.63 -11.67 1.35
N PHE A 104 -8.39 -11.63 1.86
CA PHE A 104 -7.63 -12.83 2.25
C PHE A 104 -6.54 -12.50 3.29
N ARG A 105 -5.95 -13.54 3.89
CA ARG A 105 -4.73 -13.47 4.73
C ARG A 105 -3.49 -13.83 3.93
N PHE A 106 -2.36 -13.20 4.21
CA PHE A 106 -1.07 -13.48 3.59
C PHE A 106 -0.02 -13.76 4.67
N GLU A 107 0.24 -15.04 4.93
CA GLU A 107 1.15 -15.50 5.98
C GLU A 107 2.27 -16.35 5.39
N GLU A 108 3.38 -16.50 6.13
CA GLU A 108 4.47 -17.40 5.77
C GLU A 108 4.03 -18.88 5.83
N SER A 109 4.59 -19.72 4.95
CA SER A 109 4.36 -21.17 4.96
C SER A 109 5.53 -21.88 5.63
N GLU A 110 5.23 -22.94 6.39
CA GLU A 110 6.23 -23.90 6.88
C GLU A 110 6.85 -24.74 5.72
N SER A 111 6.29 -24.65 4.51
CA SER A 111 6.76 -25.35 3.30
C SER A 111 7.31 -24.37 2.26
N CYS A 112 8.15 -24.87 1.34
CA CYS A 112 8.70 -24.08 0.24
C CYS A 112 7.73 -23.88 -0.96
N MET A 113 6.42 -24.07 -0.77
CA MET A 113 5.42 -24.04 -1.86
C MET A 113 4.18 -23.16 -1.57
N ASN A 114 3.63 -22.58 -2.64
CA ASN A 114 2.46 -21.68 -2.65
C ASN A 114 1.20 -22.45 -3.12
N ASN A 115 0.15 -22.68 -2.30
CA ASN A 115 -0.84 -23.75 -2.56
C ASN A 115 -2.38 -23.45 -2.41
N TYR A 116 -2.86 -22.52 -1.56
CA TYR A 116 -4.30 -22.16 -1.26
C TYR A 116 -5.11 -22.97 -0.20
N LEU A 117 -5.64 -22.28 0.84
CA LEU A 117 -6.52 -22.81 1.90
C LEU A 117 -7.84 -22.01 1.96
N GLY A 118 -8.92 -22.63 1.48
CA GLY A 118 -10.26 -22.01 1.47
C GLY A 118 -11.01 -22.05 2.81
N THR A 119 -10.47 -22.74 3.83
CA THR A 119 -11.19 -23.10 5.07
C THR A 119 -10.46 -22.71 6.37
N SER A 120 -9.31 -22.04 6.30
CA SER A 120 -8.60 -21.57 7.49
C SER A 120 -9.38 -20.54 8.30
N SER A 121 -9.25 -20.58 9.63
CA SER A 121 -9.74 -19.49 10.48
C SER A 121 -9.15 -18.15 10.04
N MET A 122 -10.02 -17.17 9.77
CA MET A 122 -9.61 -15.79 9.51
C MET A 122 -8.99 -15.09 10.73
N PHE A 123 -8.98 -15.75 11.89
CA PHE A 123 -8.39 -15.24 13.13
C PHE A 123 -7.47 -16.29 13.74
N ASP A 124 -6.18 -16.13 13.50
CA ASP A 124 -5.09 -16.75 14.28
C ASP A 124 -4.43 -15.63 15.11
N PRO A 125 -4.34 -15.71 16.44
CA PRO A 125 -3.95 -14.57 17.27
C PRO A 125 -2.52 -14.05 17.09
N GLY A 126 -1.59 -14.84 16.55
CA GLY A 126 -0.15 -14.52 16.55
C GLY A 126 0.28 -13.47 15.54
N SER A 127 -0.13 -13.62 14.28
CA SER A 127 0.13 -12.67 13.19
C SER A 127 -1.05 -12.67 12.22
N LEU A 128 -1.65 -11.49 12.03
CA LEU A 128 -2.79 -11.29 11.15
C LEU A 128 -2.43 -10.27 10.09
N ASN A 129 -1.89 -10.79 8.99
CA ASN A 129 -1.50 -10.04 7.82
C ASN A 129 -2.65 -10.10 6.81
N ILE A 130 -3.36 -8.99 6.65
CA ILE A 130 -4.64 -8.95 5.94
C ILE A 130 -4.53 -8.16 4.64
N ILE A 131 -5.08 -8.70 3.55
CA ILE A 131 -5.49 -7.93 2.39
C ILE A 131 -6.95 -7.51 2.55
N ALA A 132 -7.18 -6.19 2.54
CA ALA A 132 -8.48 -5.58 2.74
C ALA A 132 -8.83 -4.59 1.62
N ILE A 133 -10.12 -4.37 1.44
CA ILE A 133 -10.68 -3.45 0.46
C ILE A 133 -10.37 -2.01 0.87
N ASN A 134 -9.74 -1.25 -0.02
CA ASN A 134 -9.74 0.21 0.14
C ASN A 134 -11.15 0.73 -0.16
N VAL A 135 -11.82 1.30 0.86
CA VAL A 135 -13.17 1.90 0.76
C VAL A 135 -13.16 3.31 0.15
N SER A 136 -11.99 3.87 -0.12
CA SER A 136 -11.78 5.12 -0.87
C SER A 136 -10.71 4.92 -1.96
N PRO A 137 -10.93 3.99 -2.91
CA PRO A 137 -9.91 3.59 -3.87
C PRO A 137 -9.71 4.66 -4.95
N ILE A 138 -8.48 4.72 -5.49
CA ILE A 138 -8.09 5.60 -6.60
C ILE A 138 -8.44 4.98 -7.97
N GLY A 139 -8.46 3.65 -8.03
CA GLY A 139 -8.76 2.87 -9.23
C GLY A 139 -9.24 1.47 -8.90
N HIS A 140 -9.59 0.71 -9.94
CA HIS A 140 -10.03 -0.68 -9.80
C HIS A 140 -8.84 -1.54 -9.33
N GLY A 141 -9.09 -2.50 -8.45
CA GLY A 141 -8.01 -3.31 -7.85
C GLY A 141 -7.07 -2.52 -6.94
N HIS A 142 -7.50 -1.36 -6.41
CA HIS A 142 -6.78 -0.71 -5.30
C HIS A 142 -7.26 -1.31 -3.97
N VAL A 143 -6.38 -2.06 -3.31
CA VAL A 143 -6.61 -2.72 -2.01
C VAL A 143 -5.57 -2.24 -0.98
N LEU A 144 -5.63 -2.74 0.25
CA LEU A 144 -4.72 -2.41 1.34
C LEU A 144 -4.05 -3.69 1.85
N LEU A 145 -2.73 -3.64 2.06
CA LEU A 145 -2.03 -4.60 2.89
C LEU A 145 -1.95 -4.03 4.32
N LEU A 146 -2.39 -4.83 5.29
CA LEU A 146 -2.47 -4.50 6.70
C LEU A 146 -1.58 -5.49 7.49
N PRO A 147 -0.29 -5.17 7.70
CA PRO A 147 0.62 -6.02 8.46
C PRO A 147 0.21 -6.10 9.92
N HIS A 148 0.23 -7.31 10.50
CA HIS A 148 0.04 -7.58 11.92
C HIS A 148 -1.03 -6.70 12.59
N ILE A 149 -2.26 -6.69 12.06
CA ILE A 149 -3.32 -5.71 12.39
C ILE A 149 -3.65 -5.59 13.90
N LEU A 150 -3.35 -6.63 14.69
CA LEU A 150 -3.55 -6.67 16.15
C LEU A 150 -2.38 -6.06 16.94
N LYS A 151 -1.19 -5.91 16.35
CA LYS A 151 0.00 -5.23 16.91
C LYS A 151 -0.26 -3.73 17.12
N ARG A 152 -1.21 -3.16 16.36
CA ARG A 152 -1.61 -1.73 16.43
C ARG A 152 -0.43 -0.76 16.25
N SER A 153 0.51 -1.12 15.38
CA SER A 153 1.64 -0.24 15.03
C SER A 153 1.11 1.07 14.44
N PRO A 154 1.69 2.24 14.77
CA PRO A 154 1.41 3.49 14.07
C PRO A 154 1.86 3.42 12.59
N GLN A 155 1.56 4.44 11.79
CA GLN A 155 2.02 4.54 10.40
C GLN A 155 3.52 4.92 10.34
N LYS A 156 4.37 4.00 10.83
CA LYS A 156 5.83 4.01 10.84
C LYS A 156 6.29 2.75 10.12
N MET A 157 7.16 2.88 9.13
CA MET A 157 7.80 1.72 8.49
C MET A 157 8.68 1.00 9.52
N ASP A 158 8.52 -0.31 9.64
CA ASP A 158 9.41 -1.20 10.39
C ASP A 158 9.96 -2.33 9.50
N ARG A 159 10.95 -3.08 9.99
CA ARG A 159 11.62 -4.16 9.23
C ARG A 159 10.64 -5.26 8.82
N GLU A 160 9.70 -5.60 9.71
CA GLU A 160 8.68 -6.64 9.49
C GLU A 160 7.72 -6.23 8.36
N GLY A 161 7.14 -5.03 8.44
CA GLY A 161 6.24 -4.51 7.41
C GLY A 161 6.93 -4.33 6.06
N LEU A 162 8.17 -3.85 6.04
CA LEU A 162 8.95 -3.74 4.80
C LEU A 162 9.19 -5.12 4.17
N LEU A 163 9.70 -6.09 4.91
CA LEU A 163 9.95 -7.44 4.40
C LEU A 163 8.65 -8.10 3.91
N LEU A 164 7.55 -7.99 4.66
CA LEU A 164 6.24 -8.49 4.24
C LEU A 164 5.78 -7.88 2.91
N SER A 165 5.98 -6.57 2.72
CA SER A 165 5.65 -5.88 1.47
C SER A 165 6.47 -6.39 0.27
N LEU A 166 7.77 -6.67 0.49
CA LEU A 166 8.68 -7.20 -0.52
C LEU A 166 8.35 -8.66 -0.87
N TYR A 167 8.09 -9.51 0.13
CA TYR A 167 7.64 -10.88 -0.10
C TYR A 167 6.31 -10.91 -0.85
N MET A 168 5.33 -10.09 -0.47
CA MET A 168 4.07 -10.01 -1.20
C MET A 168 4.27 -9.60 -2.67
N SER A 169 5.15 -8.63 -2.95
CA SER A 169 5.50 -8.23 -4.32
C SER A 169 6.15 -9.37 -5.10
N ARG A 170 7.09 -10.09 -4.48
CA ARG A 170 7.75 -11.28 -5.06
C ARG A 170 6.76 -12.39 -5.38
N GLU A 171 5.90 -12.76 -4.42
CA GLU A 171 4.91 -13.82 -4.60
C GLU A 171 3.78 -13.43 -5.56
N ALA A 172 3.56 -12.12 -5.76
CA ALA A 172 2.71 -11.63 -6.83
C ALA A 172 3.34 -11.80 -8.22
N SER A 173 4.67 -11.67 -8.36
CA SER A 173 5.39 -11.97 -9.63
C SER A 173 4.72 -11.34 -10.88
N SER A 174 4.21 -10.12 -10.74
CA SER A 174 3.34 -9.47 -11.74
C SER A 174 3.79 -8.04 -12.02
N PRO A 175 4.02 -7.66 -13.30
CA PRO A 175 4.43 -6.30 -13.66
C PRO A 175 3.33 -5.26 -13.40
N TYR A 176 2.13 -5.65 -12.99
CA TYR A 176 1.00 -4.77 -12.66
C TYR A 176 0.71 -4.67 -11.15
N PHE A 177 1.38 -5.49 -10.34
CA PHE A 177 1.25 -5.50 -8.89
C PHE A 177 2.25 -4.51 -8.28
N ARG A 178 1.76 -3.57 -7.45
CA ARG A 178 2.61 -2.59 -6.76
C ARG A 178 2.19 -2.45 -5.32
N VAL A 179 3.14 -2.57 -4.40
CA VAL A 179 2.96 -2.23 -2.98
C VAL A 179 3.52 -0.83 -2.74
N ILE A 180 2.73 -0.02 -2.04
CA ILE A 180 2.89 1.42 -1.96
C ILE A 180 2.79 1.84 -0.48
N TYR A 181 3.81 2.53 0.03
CA TYR A 181 3.80 3.11 1.37
C TYR A 181 3.65 4.64 1.32
N ASN A 182 2.90 5.18 2.27
CA ASN A 182 2.82 6.62 2.54
C ASN A 182 2.94 6.83 4.06
N SER A 183 3.81 7.73 4.52
CA SER A 183 3.81 8.18 5.92
C SER A 183 2.69 9.20 6.18
N LEU A 184 2.45 9.59 7.45
CA LEU A 184 1.51 10.68 7.75
C LEU A 184 1.93 12.02 7.10
N GLY A 185 3.24 12.27 6.96
CA GLY A 185 3.77 13.42 6.22
C GLY A 185 3.60 13.31 4.69
N ALA A 186 3.50 12.09 4.17
CA ALA A 186 3.21 11.78 2.76
C ALA A 186 1.72 11.45 2.52
N PHE A 187 0.82 12.19 3.17
CA PHE A 187 -0.64 12.15 2.93
C PHE A 187 -1.38 10.84 3.29
N ALA A 188 -0.78 9.94 4.07
CA ALA A 188 -1.55 8.90 4.76
C ALA A 188 -2.49 9.53 5.80
N THR A 189 -3.74 9.06 5.87
CA THR A 189 -4.78 9.67 6.72
C THR A 189 -5.15 8.85 7.94
N ILE A 190 -4.55 7.67 8.12
CA ILE A 190 -4.84 6.75 9.22
C ILE A 190 -3.51 6.41 9.91
N ASN A 191 -3.41 6.59 11.22
CA ASN A 191 -2.22 6.27 11.99
C ASN A 191 -2.24 4.81 12.48
N HIS A 192 -2.30 3.88 11.54
CA HIS A 192 -2.16 2.43 11.77
C HIS A 192 -1.43 1.86 10.56
N LEU A 193 -0.33 1.13 10.77
CA LEU A 193 0.53 0.57 9.72
C LEU A 193 -0.29 -0.09 8.59
N HIS A 194 -0.19 0.49 7.40
CA HIS A 194 -0.80 -0.03 6.18
C HIS A 194 0.03 0.36 4.96
N PHE A 195 -0.08 -0.48 3.93
CA PHE A 195 0.37 -0.21 2.58
C PHE A 195 -0.85 -0.16 1.67
N GLN A 196 -0.81 0.69 0.65
CA GLN A 196 -1.71 0.59 -0.48
C GLN A 196 -1.15 -0.46 -1.44
N VAL A 197 -2.04 -1.22 -2.08
CA VAL A 197 -1.68 -2.21 -3.09
C VAL A 197 -2.49 -1.91 -4.33
N SER A 198 -1.83 -1.87 -5.47
CA SER A 198 -2.46 -1.73 -6.78
C SER A 198 -2.22 -2.99 -7.61
N LEU A 199 -3.28 -3.48 -8.25
CA LEU A 199 -3.31 -4.80 -8.89
C LEU A 199 -3.35 -4.71 -10.42
N ARG A 200 -3.65 -3.52 -10.97
CA ARG A 200 -3.76 -3.25 -12.41
C ARG A 200 -2.98 -2.01 -12.84
N PHE A 201 -1.90 -1.67 -12.13
CA PHE A 201 -1.17 -0.43 -12.38
C PHE A 201 0.23 -0.65 -12.96
N VAL A 202 0.40 -0.21 -14.20
CA VAL A 202 1.69 -0.23 -14.89
C VAL A 202 2.54 0.92 -14.37
N MET A 203 3.63 0.60 -13.66
CA MET A 203 4.72 1.53 -13.40
C MET A 203 5.98 1.04 -14.12
N PHE A 204 6.78 1.96 -14.64
CA PHE A 204 8.10 1.65 -15.20
C PHE A 204 9.11 1.11 -14.17
N PHE A 205 8.84 1.31 -12.88
CA PHE A 205 9.66 0.80 -11.77
C PHE A 205 8.93 -0.32 -11.03
N GLU A 206 9.62 -1.43 -10.76
CA GLU A 206 9.11 -2.58 -10.01
C GLU A 206 9.03 -2.28 -8.50
N TYR A 207 10.07 -1.63 -7.97
CA TYR A 207 10.14 -1.10 -6.62
C TYR A 207 10.50 0.39 -6.68
N LEU A 208 9.72 1.24 -6.01
CA LEU A 208 9.98 2.68 -5.93
C LEU A 208 9.84 3.16 -4.49
N LEU A 209 10.98 3.39 -3.84
CA LEU A 209 11.03 4.07 -2.56
C LEU A 209 11.26 5.57 -2.83
N PHE A 210 10.17 6.31 -3.00
CA PHE A 210 10.20 7.73 -3.30
C PHE A 210 10.02 8.55 -2.03
N PHE A 211 10.84 9.59 -1.89
CA PHE A 211 10.87 10.43 -0.70
C PHE A 211 10.48 11.86 -1.06
N ALA A 212 9.24 12.21 -0.71
CA ALA A 212 8.71 13.55 -0.90
C ALA A 212 8.95 14.40 0.35
N CYS A 213 9.50 15.60 0.18
CA CYS A 213 9.64 16.62 1.22
C CYS A 213 8.60 17.74 1.09
N TYR A 214 7.49 17.50 0.38
CA TYR A 214 6.51 18.53 0.03
C TYR A 214 5.91 19.27 1.24
N ALA A 215 5.53 18.54 2.29
CA ALA A 215 4.96 19.15 3.49
C ALA A 215 5.97 20.05 4.22
N GLU A 216 7.23 19.61 4.31
CA GLU A 216 8.37 20.37 4.82
C GLU A 216 8.57 21.66 3.99
N ARG A 217 8.66 21.52 2.66
CA ARG A 217 8.83 22.66 1.74
C ARG A 217 7.68 23.66 1.77
N ILE A 218 6.43 23.22 1.90
CA ILE A 218 5.30 24.13 2.13
C ILE A 218 5.50 24.89 3.44
N ALA A 219 5.86 24.21 4.53
CA ALA A 219 6.00 24.82 5.85
C ALA A 219 7.10 25.90 5.90
N VAL A 220 8.18 25.75 5.14
CA VAL A 220 9.26 26.76 5.02
C VAL A 220 9.04 27.80 3.90
N GLY A 221 7.92 27.75 3.18
CA GLY A 221 7.63 28.67 2.07
C GLY A 221 8.41 28.37 0.77
N GLU A 222 9.02 27.19 0.66
CA GLU A 222 9.70 26.68 -0.53
C GLU A 222 8.76 25.96 -1.52
N VAL A 223 7.57 26.48 -1.76
CA VAL A 223 6.72 26.02 -2.88
C VAL A 223 5.99 27.22 -3.47
N GLU A 224 6.08 27.39 -4.80
CA GLU A 224 5.34 28.44 -5.50
C GLU A 224 3.82 28.25 -5.34
N GLN A 225 3.08 29.34 -5.14
CA GLN A 225 1.63 29.30 -4.96
C GLN A 225 0.90 28.58 -6.12
N GLU A 226 1.39 28.71 -7.35
CA GLU A 226 0.92 27.98 -8.53
C GLU A 226 0.85 26.45 -8.30
N ILE A 227 1.88 25.87 -7.68
CA ILE A 227 1.95 24.43 -7.39
C ILE A 227 0.98 24.05 -6.26
N ILE A 228 0.85 24.91 -5.25
CA ILE A 228 -0.10 24.71 -4.14
C ILE A 228 -1.55 24.75 -4.66
N ASP A 229 -1.85 25.66 -5.59
CA ASP A 229 -3.20 25.87 -6.15
C ASP A 229 -3.69 24.73 -7.03
N VAL A 230 -2.79 23.94 -7.64
CA VAL A 230 -3.13 22.68 -8.35
C VAL A 230 -3.63 21.60 -7.38
N GLN A 231 -3.36 21.75 -6.07
CA GLN A 231 -3.86 20.88 -5.00
C GLN A 231 -3.53 19.38 -5.18
N VAL A 232 -2.51 19.04 -5.97
CA VAL A 232 -2.02 17.66 -6.07
C VAL A 232 -1.22 17.33 -4.82
N ASN A 233 -1.63 16.25 -4.16
CA ASN A 233 -0.87 15.67 -3.07
C ASN A 233 0.12 14.67 -3.70
N PRO A 234 1.45 14.88 -3.63
CA PRO A 234 2.47 13.94 -4.13
C PRO A 234 2.59 12.73 -3.19
N ALA A 235 1.50 11.96 -3.09
CA ALA A 235 1.53 10.65 -2.48
C ALA A 235 2.01 9.62 -3.52
N ALA A 236 2.17 8.38 -3.09
CA ALA A 236 2.88 7.38 -3.89
C ALA A 236 2.16 6.88 -5.17
N TRP A 237 0.90 7.26 -5.41
CA TRP A 237 0.28 7.14 -6.73
C TRP A 237 0.73 8.27 -7.65
N GLU A 238 0.66 9.49 -7.15
CA GLU A 238 1.03 10.68 -7.91
C GLU A 238 2.52 10.63 -8.31
N ILE A 239 3.45 10.34 -7.38
CA ILE A 239 4.91 10.26 -7.67
C ILE A 239 5.34 9.03 -8.48
N SER A 240 4.46 8.03 -8.66
CA SER A 240 4.68 6.93 -9.60
C SER A 240 4.13 7.20 -11.01
N GLY A 241 3.68 8.44 -11.25
CA GLY A 241 3.17 8.89 -12.55
C GLY A 241 1.65 8.82 -12.70
N PHE A 242 0.90 8.53 -11.63
CA PHE A 242 -0.57 8.52 -11.63
C PHE A 242 -1.17 9.74 -10.93
N LEU A 243 -1.32 10.85 -11.65
CA LEU A 243 -1.77 12.10 -11.07
C LEU A 243 -3.30 12.15 -10.94
N VAL A 244 -3.79 12.20 -9.71
CA VAL A 244 -5.21 12.39 -9.41
C VAL A 244 -5.52 13.88 -9.32
N LEU A 245 -6.04 14.43 -10.42
CA LEU A 245 -6.39 15.85 -10.52
C LEU A 245 -7.82 16.12 -10.03
N LYS A 246 -8.04 17.35 -9.54
CA LYS A 246 -9.30 17.77 -8.89
C LYS A 246 -10.09 18.75 -9.75
N ARG A 247 -9.41 19.73 -10.37
CA ARG A 247 -10.03 20.73 -11.25
C ARG A 247 -9.94 20.29 -12.71
N ARG A 248 -10.92 20.68 -13.51
CA ARG A 248 -10.94 20.37 -14.96
C ARG A 248 -9.89 21.18 -15.72
N GLU A 249 -9.62 22.41 -15.29
CA GLU A 249 -8.57 23.28 -15.83
C GLU A 249 -7.20 22.59 -15.75
N ASP A 250 -6.77 22.15 -14.55
CA ASP A 250 -5.52 21.41 -14.37
C ASP A 250 -5.41 20.19 -15.29
N PHE A 251 -6.50 19.45 -15.47
CA PHE A 251 -6.53 18.26 -16.32
C PHE A 251 -6.40 18.58 -17.81
N VAL A 252 -7.01 19.68 -18.28
CA VAL A 252 -6.94 20.09 -19.69
C VAL A 252 -5.61 20.77 -20.01
N GLU A 253 -5.05 21.51 -19.06
CA GLU A 253 -3.80 22.28 -19.26
C GLU A 253 -2.54 21.57 -18.79
N ALA A 254 -2.63 20.33 -18.32
CA ALA A 254 -1.48 19.54 -17.91
C ALA A 254 -0.58 19.22 -19.09
N THR A 255 0.72 19.34 -18.87
CA THR A 255 1.79 18.94 -19.79
C THR A 255 2.83 18.13 -19.03
N GLU A 256 3.61 17.31 -19.72
CA GLU A 256 4.69 16.55 -19.08
C GLU A 256 5.68 17.49 -18.38
N GLU A 257 6.01 18.62 -18.99
CA GLU A 257 6.85 19.68 -18.40
C GLU A 257 6.29 20.21 -17.05
N LYS A 258 4.99 20.51 -16.96
CA LYS A 258 4.35 20.95 -15.71
C LYS A 258 4.43 19.86 -14.63
N VAL A 259 4.25 18.59 -15.01
CA VAL A 259 4.34 17.44 -14.11
C VAL A 259 5.78 17.20 -13.63
N CYS A 260 6.77 17.29 -14.52
CA CYS A 260 8.19 17.23 -14.16
C CYS A 260 8.58 18.39 -13.22
N ARG A 261 8.18 19.63 -13.51
CA ARG A 261 8.41 20.80 -12.63
C ARG A 261 7.81 20.58 -11.25
N PHE A 262 6.60 20.03 -11.17
CA PHE A 262 5.97 19.63 -9.92
C PHE A 262 6.83 18.61 -9.17
N PHE A 263 7.25 17.50 -9.80
CA PHE A 263 8.08 16.50 -9.14
C PHE A 263 9.44 17.02 -8.67
N THR A 264 10.11 17.86 -9.45
CA THR A 264 11.35 18.54 -9.02
C THR A 264 11.13 19.36 -7.75
N ARG A 265 9.97 20.02 -7.59
CA ARG A 265 9.70 20.85 -6.41
C ARG A 265 9.31 20.06 -5.16
N VAL A 266 8.73 18.86 -5.31
CA VAL A 266 8.28 18.03 -4.18
C VAL A 266 9.26 16.94 -3.76
N SER A 267 10.28 16.66 -4.58
CA SER A 267 11.38 15.73 -4.30
C SER A 267 12.47 16.33 -3.43
N LEU A 268 13.21 15.47 -2.71
CA LEU A 268 14.51 15.82 -2.12
C LEU A 268 15.52 16.32 -3.17
N SER A 269 16.56 17.01 -2.72
CA SER A 269 17.76 17.21 -3.53
C SER A 269 18.56 15.91 -3.63
N GLU A 270 19.50 15.84 -4.57
CA GLU A 270 20.33 14.65 -4.79
C GLU A 270 21.17 14.30 -3.56
N GLU A 271 21.69 15.31 -2.86
CA GLU A 271 22.49 15.14 -1.64
C GLU A 271 21.66 14.55 -0.50
N ARG A 272 20.48 15.13 -0.21
CA ARG A 272 19.56 14.60 0.80
C ARG A 272 19.03 13.22 0.45
N PHE A 273 18.92 12.90 -0.83
CA PHE A 273 18.55 11.55 -1.28
C PHE A 273 19.66 10.54 -0.95
N GLN A 274 20.93 10.88 -1.24
CA GLN A 274 22.09 10.04 -0.93
C GLN A 274 22.27 9.82 0.58
N GLU A 275 22.25 10.87 1.40
CA GLU A 275 22.37 10.80 2.87
C GLU A 275 21.36 9.83 3.51
N MET A 276 20.12 9.89 3.03
CA MET A 276 19.02 9.07 3.51
C MET A 276 19.06 7.64 2.95
N GLN A 277 19.52 7.45 1.71
CA GLN A 277 19.79 6.12 1.16
C GLN A 277 20.87 5.41 1.99
N GLU A 278 21.97 6.11 2.33
CA GLU A 278 23.00 5.60 3.23
C GLU A 278 22.42 5.27 4.62
N SER A 279 21.61 6.17 5.20
CA SER A 279 20.97 5.97 6.50
C SER A 279 20.08 4.71 6.52
N ILE A 280 19.33 4.46 5.44
CA ILE A 280 18.47 3.27 5.31
C ILE A 280 19.31 2.01 5.15
N LEU A 281 20.36 2.04 4.31
CA LEU A 281 21.27 0.92 4.17
C LEU A 281 21.96 0.60 5.50
N GLN A 282 22.44 1.60 6.25
CA GLN A 282 23.00 1.41 7.58
C GLN A 282 21.99 0.80 8.56
N ALA A 283 20.73 1.26 8.58
CA ALA A 283 19.68 0.68 9.42
C ALA A 283 19.34 -0.78 9.06
N LEU A 284 19.43 -1.14 7.77
CA LEU A 284 19.20 -2.51 7.30
C LEU A 284 20.35 -3.46 7.64
N HIS A 285 21.61 -3.00 7.58
CA HIS A 285 22.79 -3.82 7.90
C HIS A 285 23.12 -3.84 9.40
N GLY A 286 22.81 -2.77 10.14
CA GLY A 286 23.09 -2.65 11.58
C GLY A 286 22.27 -3.60 12.45
N ALA A 287 21.22 -4.21 11.90
CA ALA A 287 20.38 -5.20 12.58
C ALA A 287 21.04 -6.57 12.79
N ASP A 288 22.23 -6.81 12.20
CA ASP A 288 23.06 -8.00 12.48
C ASP A 288 23.97 -7.83 13.72
N ALA A 289 23.98 -6.64 14.35
CA ALA A 289 24.54 -6.47 15.69
C ALA A 289 23.52 -6.95 16.75
N GLY A 290 23.98 -7.76 17.70
CA GLY A 290 23.15 -8.40 18.72
C GLY A 290 22.42 -7.44 19.68
N PRO A 291 21.57 -7.98 20.56
CA PRO A 291 20.65 -7.18 21.37
C PRO A 291 21.39 -6.41 22.47
N ASP A 292 21.73 -5.16 22.17
CA ASP A 292 21.71 -4.01 23.10
C ASP A 292 22.32 -2.80 22.38
N HIS A 293 21.47 -1.94 21.78
CA HIS A 293 21.77 -0.51 21.67
C HIS A 293 20.50 0.30 21.38
N GLU A 294 20.03 1.04 22.39
CA GLU A 294 19.10 2.15 22.18
C GLU A 294 19.78 3.22 21.32
N MET A 295 19.29 3.41 20.09
CA MET A 295 19.65 4.57 19.27
C MET A 295 18.43 5.12 18.52
N GLU A 296 17.38 5.45 19.28
CA GLU A 296 16.27 6.26 18.75
C GLU A 296 16.60 7.77 18.75
N SER A 297 15.87 8.52 17.90
CA SER A 297 15.72 9.99 17.96
C SER A 297 16.76 10.90 17.27
N GLN A 298 17.11 10.63 16.00
CA GLN A 298 17.59 11.71 15.09
C GLN A 298 16.95 11.74 13.69
N LEU A 299 16.40 10.65 13.15
CA LEU A 299 15.88 10.60 11.77
C LEU A 299 14.46 11.20 11.54
N PHE A 300 13.76 11.67 12.58
CA PHE A 300 12.35 12.12 12.48
C PHE A 300 12.00 13.27 13.46
N GLN A 301 12.92 14.21 13.70
CA GLN A 301 12.63 15.49 14.36
C GLN A 301 12.36 16.58 13.34
#